data_AF-A0A2V9NSZ0-F1
#
_entry.id   AF-A0A2V9NSZ0-F1
#
_cell.length_a   1.000
_cell.length_b   1.000
_cell.length_c   1.000
_cell.angle_alpha   90.00
_cell.angle_beta   90.00
_cell.angle_gamma   90.00
#
_symmetry.space_group_name_H-M   'P 1'
#
loop_
_entity.id
_entity.type
_entity.pdbx_description
1 polymer ?
#
loop_
_entity_poly.entity_id
_entity_poly.type
_entity_poly.pdbx_seq_one_letter_code
_entity_poly.pdbx_strand_id
1 'polypeptide(L)' 'MQPCERLTVKEVQVATLVWKGMTNREIGEALGTTEQVVKNYLRNTFDKLGVWSRLELAMYVASHGVRNGRWRSD' A
#
# COMPACT_ATOMS: atom_id res chain seq x y z
N MET A 1 14.58 -9.65 8.42
CA MET A 1 13.11 -9.74 8.41
C MET A 1 12.61 -8.92 7.21
N GLN A 2 11.93 -9.55 6.26
CA GLN A 2 11.44 -8.87 5.05
C GLN A 2 10.17 -8.09 5.44
N PRO A 3 10.10 -6.75 5.29
CA PRO A 3 9.00 -5.99 5.87
C PRO A 3 7.65 -6.21 5.16
N CYS A 4 7.66 -6.83 3.98
CA CYS A 4 6.48 -7.30 3.24
C CYS A 4 5.67 -8.38 3.98
N GLU A 5 6.29 -9.17 4.86
CA GLU A 5 5.62 -10.28 5.57
C GLU A 5 4.66 -9.80 6.67
N ARG A 6 4.74 -8.53 7.09
CA ARG A 6 3.92 -7.97 8.17
C ARG A 6 2.58 -7.40 7.70
N LEU A 7 2.43 -7.16 6.40
CA LEU A 7 1.22 -6.58 5.83
C LEU A 7 0.22 -7.68 5.45
N THR A 8 -1.05 -7.42 5.72
CA THR A 8 -2.16 -8.21 5.22
C THR A 8 -2.35 -7.99 3.71
N VAL A 9 -3.09 -8.90 3.06
CA VAL A 9 -3.41 -8.80 1.64
C VAL A 9 -4.08 -7.45 1.30
N LYS A 10 -4.96 -6.94 2.17
CA LYS A 10 -5.64 -5.66 1.97
C LYS A 10 -4.70 -4.46 2.09
N GLU A 11 -3.81 -4.46 3.08
CA GLU A 11 -2.80 -3.40 3.26
C GLU A 11 -1.84 -3.35 2.08
N VAL A 12 -1.43 -4.53 1.58
CA VAL A 12 -0.62 -4.68 0.38
C VAL A 12 -1.33 -4.13 -0.87
N GLN A 13 -2.62 -4.45 -1.06
CA GLN A 13 -3.42 -3.90 -2.16
C GLN A 13 -3.50 -2.37 -2.08
N VAL A 14 -3.83 -1.83 -0.90
CA VAL A 14 -3.91 -0.38 -0.68
C VAL A 14 -2.57 0.29 -0.98
N ALA A 15 -1.45 -0.22 -0.45
CA ALA A 15 -0.12 0.32 -0.71
C ALA A 15 0.27 0.32 -2.20
N THR A 16 -0.14 -0.73 -2.92
CA THR A 16 0.09 -0.83 -4.37
C THR A 16 -0.70 0.22 -5.14
N LEU A 17 -1.97 0.43 -4.80
CA LEU A 17 -2.80 1.45 -5.44
C LEU A 17 -2.33 2.87 -5.09
N VAL A 18 -1.77 3.08 -3.89
CA VAL A 18 -1.07 4.32 -3.53
C VAL A 18 0.11 4.57 -4.43
N TRP A 19 0.96 3.55 -4.65
CA TRP A 19 2.10 3.64 -5.57
C TRP A 19 1.67 3.95 -7.01
N LYS A 20 0.51 3.42 -7.46
CA LYS A 20 -0.11 3.76 -8.75
C LYS A 20 -0.68 5.20 -8.81
N GLY A 21 -0.60 5.97 -7.72
CA GLY A 21 -1.05 7.36 -7.68
C GLY A 21 -2.51 7.56 -7.25
N MET A 22 -3.25 6.51 -6.90
CA MET A 22 -4.69 6.60 -6.63
C MET A 22 -5.01 7.26 -5.28
N THR A 23 -5.93 8.21 -5.26
CA THR A 23 -6.45 8.85 -4.04
C THR A 23 -7.18 7.85 -3.14
N ASN A 24 -7.36 8.17 -1.86
CA ASN A 24 -8.05 7.27 -0.92
C ASN A 24 -9.49 6.97 -1.36
N ARG A 25 -10.16 7.92 -2.03
CA ARG A 25 -11.50 7.75 -2.58
C ARG A 25 -11.50 6.74 -3.73
N GLU A 26 -10.62 6.91 -4.70
CA GLU A 26 -10.47 5.98 -5.83
C GLU A 26 -10.06 4.58 -5.37
N ILE A 27 -9.20 4.48 -4.36
CA ILE A 27 -8.85 3.20 -3.73
C ILE A 27 -10.08 2.56 -3.08
N GLY A 28 -10.90 3.36 -2.40
CA GLY A 28 -12.15 2.91 -1.80
C GLY A 28 -13.07 2.31 -2.85
N GLU A 29 -13.32 3.05 -3.93
CA GLU A 29 -14.11 2.62 -5.08
C GLU A 29 -13.55 1.33 -5.72
N ALA A 30 -12.23 1.27 -5.97
CA ALA A 30 -11.58 0.11 -6.57
C ALA A 30 -11.63 -1.16 -5.68
N LEU A 31 -11.67 -1.00 -4.35
CA LEU A 31 -11.69 -2.11 -3.40
C LEU A 31 -13.09 -2.42 -2.84
N GLY A 32 -14.13 -1.70 -3.30
CA GLY A 32 -15.50 -1.85 -2.79
C GLY A 32 -15.65 -1.47 -1.32
N THR A 33 -14.94 -0.42 -0.87
CA THR A 33 -14.91 0.04 0.52
C THR A 33 -14.98 1.56 0.60
N THR A 34 -15.10 2.11 1.81
CA THR A 34 -15.14 3.57 2.03
C THR A 34 -13.74 4.18 2.14
N GLU A 35 -13.62 5.46 1.82
CA GLU A 35 -12.37 6.24 1.99
C GLU A 35 -11.84 6.16 3.43
N GLN A 36 -12.73 6.18 4.43
CA GLN A 36 -12.35 6.08 5.83
C GLN A 36 -11.68 4.74 6.17
N VAL A 37 -12.18 3.65 5.58
CA VAL A 37 -11.56 2.33 5.75
C VAL A 37 -10.18 2.29 5.09
N VAL A 38 -10.00 2.94 3.93
CA VAL A 38 -8.69 3.08 3.29
C VAL A 38 -7.71 3.86 4.18
N LYS A 39 -8.16 4.97 4.82
CA LYS A 39 -7.33 5.72 5.78
C LYS A 39 -6.87 4.83 6.94
N ASN A 40 -7.74 3.95 7.45
CA ASN A 40 -7.38 3.01 8.51
C ASN A 40 -6.32 2.00 8.03
N TYR A 41 -6.47 1.44 6.83
CA TYR A 41 -5.45 0.56 6.25
C TYR A 41 -4.12 1.28 6.07
N LEU A 42 -4.12 2.53 5.60
CA LEU A 42 -2.91 3.32 5.43
C LEU A 42 -2.20 3.60 6.74
N ARG A 43 -2.94 3.97 7.80
CA ARG A 43 -2.37 4.17 9.14
C ARG A 43 -1.66 2.89 9.62
N ASN A 44 -2.35 1.75 9.57
CA ASN A 44 -1.75 0.48 9.98
C ASN A 44 -0.54 0.10 9.11
N THR A 45 -0.61 0.38 7.81
CA THR A 45 0.49 0.13 6.86
C THR A 45 1.71 0.99 7.21
N PHE A 46 1.50 2.28 7.48
CA PHE A 46 2.55 3.21 7.90
C PHE A 46 3.23 2.73 9.18
N ASP A 47 2.46 2.39 10.20
CA ASP A 47 2.97 1.89 11.48
C ASP A 47 3.76 0.57 11.32
N LYS A 48 3.28 -0.34 10.46
CA LYS A 48 3.94 -1.63 10.22
C LYS A 48 5.24 -1.51 9.43
N LEU A 49 5.30 -0.58 8.48
CA LEU A 49 6.46 -0.35 7.62
C LEU A 49 7.44 0.69 8.19
N GLY A 50 7.03 1.47 9.19
CA GLY A 50 7.83 2.57 9.74
C GLY A 50 8.00 3.74 8.76
N VAL A 51 7.03 3.94 7.86
CA VAL A 51 7.00 5.06 6.91
C VAL A 51 6.00 6.11 7.40
N TRP A 52 6.27 7.37 7.08
CA TRP A 52 5.56 8.52 7.65
C TRP A 52 4.75 9.30 6.62
N SER A 53 4.93 9.00 5.34
CA SER A 53 4.26 9.71 4.27
C SER A 53 3.79 8.79 3.15
N ARG A 54 2.79 9.29 2.41
CA ARG A 54 2.29 8.63 1.19
C ARG A 54 3.39 8.44 0.16
N LEU A 55 4.30 9.41 0.05
CA LEU A 55 5.45 9.33 -0.86
C LEU A 55 6.44 8.27 -0.40
N GLU A 56 6.78 8.23 0.89
CA GLU A 56 7.63 7.17 1.45
C GLU A 56 7.03 5.78 1.24
N LEU A 57 5.70 5.63 1.43
CA LEU A 57 5.02 4.38 1.13
C LEU A 57 5.15 4.00 -0.35
N ALA A 58 4.93 4.95 -1.26
CA ALA A 58 5.09 4.69 -2.69
C ALA A 58 6.54 4.28 -3.04
N MET A 59 7.54 4.98 -2.51
CA MET A 59 8.96 4.67 -2.70
C MET A 59 9.34 3.31 -2.08
N TYR A 60 8.78 2.99 -0.93
CA TYR A 60 8.94 1.69 -0.27
C TYR A 60 8.41 0.57 -1.17
N VAL A 61 7.20 0.72 -1.72
CA VAL A 61 6.60 -0.26 -2.64
C VAL A 61 7.43 -0.36 -3.93
N ALA A 62 7.90 0.75 -4.49
CA ALA A 62 8.74 0.75 -5.69
C ALA A 62 10.06 -0.01 -5.48
N SER A 63 10.73 0.21 -4.35
CA SER A 63 12.03 -0.42 -4.05
C SER A 63 11.92 -1.89 -3.67
N HIS A 64 10.84 -2.29 -2.99
CA HIS A 64 10.65 -3.66 -2.50
C HIS A 64 9.83 -4.54 -3.47
N GLY A 65 9.02 -3.93 -4.33
CA GLY A 65 8.26 -4.63 -5.37
C GLY A 65 9.13 -5.21 -6.48
N VAL A 66 10.25 -4.53 -6.79
CA VAL A 66 11.24 -4.96 -7.79
C VAL A 66 12.04 -6.18 -7.32
N ARG A 67 12.29 -6.33 -6.01
CA ARG A 67 13.10 -7.43 -5.47
C ARG A 67 12.39 -8.78 -5.40
N ASN A 68 11.05 -8.80 -5.47
CA ASN A 68 10.29 -10.05 -5.29
C ASN A 68 9.54 -10.52 -6.55
N GLY A 69 9.73 -9.87 -7.71
CA GLY A 69 9.13 -10.28 -9.00
C GLY A 69 7.59 -10.32 -9.07
N ARG A 70 6.90 -10.05 -7.96
CA ARG A 70 5.47 -10.31 -7.77
C ARG A 70 4.57 -9.09 -8.02
N TRP A 71 5.17 -7.95 -8.36
CA TRP A 71 4.52 -6.65 -8.54
C TRP A 71 4.64 -6.10 -9.96
N ARG A 72 5.01 -6.92 -10.94
CA ARG A 72 4.77 -6.58 -12.35
C ARG A 72 3.30 -6.84 -12.64
N SER A 73 2.53 -5.76 -12.79
CA SER A 73 1.27 -5.83 -13.53
C SER A 73 1.65 -6.08 -14.99
N ASP A 74 1.49 -7.32 -15.45
CA ASP A 74 0.89 -7.55 -16.77
C ASP A 74 -0.60 -7.17 -16.69
#